data_AF-A0A819EET3-F1
#
_entry.id   AF-A0A819EET3-F1
#
_cell.length_a   1.000
_cell.length_b   1.000
_cell.length_c   1.000
_cell.angle_alpha   90.00
_cell.angle_beta   90.00
_cell.angle_gamma   90.00
#
_symmetry.space_group_name_H-M   'P 1'
#
loop_
_entity.id
_entity.type
_entity.pdbx_description
1 polymer ?
#
loop_
_entity_poly.entity_id
_entity_poly.type
_entity_poly.pdbx_seq_one_letter_code
_entity_poly.pdbx_strand_id
1 'polypeptide(L)' 'MTTSNQQLVDLDWKFAINVASSDVDGNAGAARLYLKLTTQSNNGTNRTDIPLSVTLEQFYALVHQLEKAKLEMDVYT' A
#
# COMPACT_ATOMS: atom_id res chain seq x y z
N MET A 1 8.44 -24.37 10.61
CA MET A 1 8.27 -22.93 10.36
C MET A 1 6.78 -22.67 10.23
N THR A 2 6.14 -22.15 11.27
CA THR A 2 4.72 -21.78 11.23
C THR A 2 4.59 -20.50 10.42
N THR A 3 4.28 -20.62 9.12
CA THR A 3 3.82 -19.48 8.32
C THR A 3 2.51 -19.03 8.93
N SER A 4 2.55 -17.99 9.76
CA SER A 4 1.35 -17.31 10.23
C SER A 4 0.68 -16.69 9.02
N ASN A 5 -0.20 -17.45 8.37
CA ASN A 5 -1.02 -16.97 7.27
C ASN A 5 -1.90 -15.83 7.80
N GLN A 6 -1.54 -14.61 7.42
CA GLN A 6 -2.32 -13.42 7.67
C GLN A 6 -2.97 -13.05 6.34
N GLN A 7 -4.29 -13.06 6.31
CA GLN A 7 -5.07 -12.64 5.16
C GLN A 7 -5.13 -11.11 5.15
N LEU A 8 -4.83 -10.49 4.01
CA LEU A 8 -5.15 -9.08 3.80
C LEU A 8 -6.67 -8.97 3.63
N VAL A 9 -7.33 -8.28 4.55
CA VAL A 9 -8.81 -8.17 4.59
C VAL A 9 -9.32 -6.76 4.31
N ASP A 10 -8.43 -5.76 4.36
CA ASP A 10 -8.80 -4.37 4.09
C ASP A 10 -7.59 -3.56 3.57
N LEU A 11 -7.89 -2.51 2.83
CA LEU A 11 -6.91 -1.53 2.37
C LEU A 11 -7.55 -0.14 2.35
N ASP A 12 -7.15 0.69 3.31
CA ASP A 12 -7.48 2.11 3.34
C ASP A 12 -6.32 2.93 2.76
N TRP A 13 -6.64 4.07 2.14
CA TRP A 13 -5.64 4.97 1.60
C TRP A 13 -6.01 6.44 1.79
N LYS A 14 -4.99 7.29 1.95
CA LYS A 14 -5.11 8.74 2.03
C LYS A 14 -4.01 9.41 1.22
N PHE A 15 -4.40 10.26 0.30
CA PHE A 15 -3.49 11.08 -0.49
C PHE A 15 -3.19 12.40 0.21
N ALA A 16 -1.90 12.77 0.28
CA ALA A 16 -1.45 14.02 0.87
C ALA A 16 -0.52 14.74 -0.10
N ILE A 17 -0.82 16.00 -0.37
CA ILE A 17 0.06 16.91 -1.09
C ILE A 17 0.68 17.84 -0.06
N ASN A 18 1.99 17.79 0.10
CA ASN A 18 2.71 18.82 0.86
C ASN A 18 3.08 19.95 -0.10
N VAL A 19 2.37 21.07 -0.04
CA VAL A 19 2.74 22.27 -0.80
C VAL A 19 3.86 22.97 -0.03
N ALA A 20 5.07 23.02 -0.59
CA ALA A 20 6.13 23.85 -0.03
C ALA A 20 5.76 25.32 -0.26
N SER A 21 5.65 26.11 0.81
CA SER A 21 5.21 27.51 0.73
C SER A 21 6.34 28.49 0.34
N SER A 22 7.55 27.99 0.07
CA SER A 22 8.70 28.80 -0.30
C SER A 22 9.40 28.20 -1.52
N ASP A 23 9.32 28.89 -2.65
CA ASP A 23 9.98 28.58 -3.92
C ASP A 23 11.52 28.77 -3.88
N VAL A 24 12.17 28.61 -2.72
CA VAL A 24 13.58 28.97 -2.55
C VAL A 24 14.54 27.87 -3.02
N ASP A 25 14.10 26.60 -3.10
CA ASP A 25 15.00 25.46 -3.39
C ASP A 25 14.44 24.41 -4.37
N GLY A 26 13.66 24.81 -5.39
CA GLY A 26 13.23 23.90 -6.48
C GLY A 26 12.41 22.68 -6.03
N ASN A 27 12.00 22.64 -4.77
CA ASN A 27 11.32 21.51 -4.14
C ASN A 27 9.81 21.67 -4.37
N ALA A 28 9.39 21.41 -5.61
CA ALA A 28 7.98 21.33 -5.96
C ALA A 28 7.28 20.38 -4.97
N GLY A 29 6.10 20.78 -4.47
CA GLY A 29 5.41 20.08 -3.40
C GLY A 29 5.40 18.55 -3.55
N ALA A 30 5.87 17.84 -2.53
CA ALA A 30 6.00 16.39 -2.59
C ALA A 30 4.67 15.71 -2.28
N ALA A 31 4.12 14.99 -3.27
CA ALA A 31 2.97 14.11 -3.07
C ALA A 31 3.39 12.84 -2.32
N ARG A 32 2.62 12.47 -1.29
CA ARG A 32 2.78 11.21 -0.54
C ARG A 32 1.44 10.50 -0.43
N LEU A 33 1.49 9.18 -0.47
CA LEU A 33 0.34 8.33 -0.21
C LEU A 33 0.54 7.61 1.13
N TYR A 34 -0.48 7.65 1.98
CA TYR A 34 -0.54 6.86 3.20
C TYR A 34 -1.48 5.69 2.94
N LEU A 35 -0.98 4.47 3.15
CA LEU A 35 -1.73 3.23 3.04
C LEU A 35 -1.90 2.65 4.45
N LYS A 36 -3.03 2.01 4.70
CA LYS A 36 -3.24 1.19 5.89
C LYS A 36 -3.74 -0.16 5.43
N LEU A 37 -2.88 -1.17 5.54
CA LEU A 37 -3.22 -2.54 5.24
C LEU A 37 -3.78 -3.17 6.50
N THR A 38 -5.01 -3.69 6.47
CA THR A 38 -5.51 -4.46 7.60
C THR A 38 -5.40 -5.94 7.29
N THR A 39 -4.66 -6.63 8.15
CA THR A 39 -4.50 -8.08 8.07
C THR A 39 -5.31 -8.76 9.16
N GLN A 40 -5.76 -9.97 8.90
CA GLN A 40 -6.44 -10.81 9.86
C GLN A 40 -5.77 -12.18 9.90
N SER A 41 -5.54 -12.72 11.09
CA SER A 41 -5.16 -14.12 11.23
C SER A 41 -6.28 -15.02 10.71
N ASN A 42 -5.95 -16.16 10.09
CA ASN A 42 -6.93 -17.10 9.53
C ASN A 42 -8.00 -17.59 10.54
N ASN A 43 -7.69 -17.55 11.83
CA ASN A 43 -8.63 -17.89 12.91
C ASN A 43 -9.53 -16.70 13.35
N GLY A 44 -9.49 -15.59 12.61
CA GLY A 44 -10.35 -14.41 12.79
C GLY A 44 -10.07 -13.56 14.02
N THR A 45 -9.22 -14.01 14.95
CA THR A 45 -9.11 -13.42 16.30
C THR A 45 -8.23 -12.20 16.37
N ASN A 46 -7.24 -12.08 15.47
CA ASN A 46 -6.29 -10.99 15.46
C ASN A 46 -6.43 -10.18 14.17
N ARG A 47 -6.88 -8.94 14.29
CA ARG A 47 -6.91 -7.94 13.22
C ARG A 47 -5.81 -6.91 13.50
N THR A 48 -4.94 -6.68 12.54
CA THR A 48 -3.76 -5.81 12.69
C THR A 48 -3.69 -4.83 11.54
N ASP A 49 -3.66 -3.55 11.87
CA ASP A 49 -3.45 -2.46 10.92
C ASP A 49 -1.95 -2.17 10.76
N ILE A 50 -1.49 -2.14 9.51
CA ILE A 50 -0.11 -1.88 9.11
C ILE A 50 -0.10 -0.57 8.33
N PRO A 51 0.29 0.56 8.94
CA PRO A 51 0.41 1.83 8.26
C PRO A 51 1.70 1.87 7.43
N LEU A 52 1.59 2.33 6.18
CA LEU A 52 2.71 2.56 5.28
C LEU A 52 2.62 3.96 4.67
N SER A 53 3.76 4.58 4.41
CA SER A 53 3.84 5.79 3.57
C SER A 53 4.71 5.48 2.37
N VAL A 54 4.18 5.71 1.18
CA VAL A 54 4.83 5.43 -0.09
C VAL A 54 4.85 6.68 -0.98
N THR A 55 5.84 6.76 -1.85
CA THR A 55 5.86 7.74 -2.95
C THR A 55 4.87 7.34 -4.04
N LEU A 56 4.54 8.26 -4.94
CA LEU A 56 3.70 7.95 -6.11
C LEU A 56 4.32 6.86 -6.99
N GLU A 57 5.63 6.91 -7.24
CA GLU A 57 6.34 5.90 -8.02
C GLU A 57 6.21 4.50 -7.40
N GLN A 58 6.42 4.40 -6.09
CA GLN A 58 6.28 3.14 -5.36
C GLN A 58 4.84 2.62 -5.39
N PHE A 59 3.84 3.51 -5.33
CA PHE A 59 2.45 3.13 -5.46
C PHE A 59 2.12 2.58 -6.84
N TYR A 60 2.54 3.25 -7.92
CA TYR A 60 2.31 2.75 -9.28
C TYR A 60 3.02 1.41 -9.52
N ALA A 61 4.24 1.26 -9.01
CA ALA A 61 4.94 -0.01 -9.05
C ALA A 61 4.16 -1.12 -8.32
N LEU A 62 3.60 -0.82 -7.13
CA LEU A 62 2.76 -1.76 -6.38
C LEU A 62 1.52 -2.19 -7.18
N VAL A 63 0.78 -1.23 -7.75
CA VAL A 63 -0.42 -1.52 -8.56
C VAL A 63 -0.07 -2.40 -9.75
N HIS A 64 1.02 -2.10 -10.44
CA HIS A 64 1.47 -2.90 -11.58
C HIS A 64 1.82 -4.34 -11.18
N GLN A 65 2.46 -4.55 -10.03
CA GLN A 65 2.72 -5.90 -9.53
C GLN A 65 1.43 -6.64 -9.15
N LEU A 66 0.43 -5.95 -8.59
CA LEU A 66 -0.87 -6.55 -8.28
C LEU A 66 -1.63 -6.97 -9.54
N GLU A 67 -1.60 -6.17 -10.59
CA GLU A 67 -2.17 -6.54 -11.90
C GLU A 67 -1.50 -7.78 -12.47
N LYS A 68 -0.17 -7.83 -12.44
CA LYS A 68 0.60 -8.99 -12.91
C LYS A 68 0.27 -10.24 -12.10
N ALA A 69 0.24 -10.14 -10.77
CA ALA A 69 -0.10 -11.27 -9.90
C ALA A 69 -1.52 -11.79 -10.15
N LYS A 70 -2.48 -10.89 -10.37
CA LYS A 70 -3.85 -11.27 -10.76
C LYS A 70 -3.87 -12.05 -12.07
N LEU A 71 -3.17 -11.55 -13.10
CA LEU A 71 -3.09 -12.22 -14.39
C LEU A 71 -2.45 -13.62 -14.26
N GLU A 72 -1.40 -13.75 -13.46
CA GLU A 72 -0.79 -15.06 -13.19
C GLU A 72 -1.77 -16.01 -12.47
N MET A 73 -2.54 -15.53 -11.48
CA MET A 73 -3.56 -16.34 -10.81
C MET A 73 -4.69 -16.77 -11.75
N ASP A 74 -5.14 -15.88 -12.64
CA ASP A 74 -6.18 -16.15 -13.62
C ASP A 74 -5.70 -17.19 -14.68
N VAL A 75 -4.39 -17.28 -14.96
CA VAL A 75 -3.82 -18.30 -15.86
C VAL A 75 -3.86 -19.71 -15.25
N TYR A 76 -3.86 -19.83 -13.92
CA TYR A 76 -3.87 -21.11 -13.20
C TYR A 76 -5.25 -21.50 -12.64
N THR A 77 -6.31 -20.71 -12.94
CA THR A 77 -7.71 -20.99 -12.54
C THR A 77 -8.52 -21.43 -13.75
#